data_AF-A0A9Q0SCE9-F1
#
_entry.id   AF-A0A9Q0SCE9-F1
#
_cell.length_a   1.000
_cell.length_b   1.000
_cell.length_c   1.000
_cell.angle_alpha   90.00
_cell.angle_beta   90.00
_cell.angle_gamma   90.00
#
_symmetry.space_group_name_H-M   'P 1'
#
loop_
_entity.id
_entity.type
_entity.pdbx_description
1 polymer ?
#
loop_
_entity_poly.entity_id
_entity_poly.type
_entity_poly.pdbx_seq_one_letter_code
_entity_poly.pdbx_strand_id
1 'polypeptide(L)'
;MVLLSGKMLFFDSTHDLRLRLYKPASPSTTKLPIFYYIHGGGFCIGSRTWPNCQNYCFKLALDLQAVIISPDYRLAPENRLPAAIEDGYMAVKWLQAQAMSEEPDTWLTDVADFSKVFISGDSAGGNIAHNLAVRLGAVKSKSEAEGPKEAFLNWELIDRFWRLSIPIGETTDHPLVNPFGPQSRSLEPLDLDPILVVMGGSDLLKDRAKDYAERLQKWGKDIQYVEFEGQQHGFFTINPNSEPATQLMQIIKTFVVEKST
;
A
#
# COMPACT_ATOMS: atom_id res chain seq x y z
N MET A 1 -2.78 -29.28 -0.48
CA MET A 1 -3.57 -28.09 -0.12
C MET A 1 -2.86 -27.39 1.03
N VAL A 2 -2.21 -26.25 0.78
CA VAL A 2 -1.59 -25.47 1.86
C VAL A 2 -2.72 -24.76 2.59
N LEU A 3 -2.93 -25.10 3.87
CA LEU A 3 -3.90 -24.39 4.70
C LEU A 3 -3.38 -22.98 4.99
N LEU A 4 -4.29 -22.05 5.26
CA LEU A 4 -3.97 -20.67 5.61
C LEU A 4 -4.49 -20.39 7.01
N SER A 5 -3.63 -19.84 7.87
CA SER A 5 -4.03 -19.36 9.19
C SER A 5 -4.23 -17.85 9.13
N GLY A 6 -5.27 -17.35 9.80
CA GLY A 6 -5.47 -15.92 9.98
C GLY A 6 -5.84 -15.59 11.43
N LYS A 7 -5.26 -14.50 11.95
CA LYS A 7 -5.51 -13.99 13.31
C LYS A 7 -5.98 -12.54 13.22
N MET A 8 -6.96 -12.15 14.03
CA MET A 8 -7.35 -10.74 14.19
C MET A 8 -6.83 -10.22 15.51
N LEU A 9 -6.31 -8.99 15.51
CA LEU A 9 -5.76 -8.32 16.69
C LEU A 9 -6.21 -6.85 16.70
N PHE A 10 -6.29 -6.26 17.88
CA PHE A 10 -6.38 -4.81 18.05
C PHE A 10 -4.98 -4.22 17.96
N PHE A 11 -4.86 -3.06 17.32
CA PHE A 11 -3.62 -2.25 17.38
C PHE A 11 -3.87 -0.85 17.96
N ASP A 12 -5.12 -0.36 17.92
CA ASP A 12 -5.54 0.84 18.64
C ASP A 12 -6.96 0.62 19.21
N SER A 13 -7.05 0.53 20.54
CA SER A 13 -8.31 0.37 21.25
C SER A 13 -9.13 1.66 21.38
N THR A 14 -8.52 2.83 21.18
CA THR A 14 -9.21 4.13 21.29
C THR A 14 -10.10 4.42 20.08
N HIS A 15 -9.74 3.88 18.92
CA HIS A 15 -10.48 4.01 17.66
C HIS A 15 -11.11 2.68 17.16
N ASP A 16 -11.10 1.62 17.98
CA ASP A 16 -11.50 0.24 17.61
C ASP A 16 -10.81 -0.27 16.32
N LEU A 17 -9.55 0.12 16.11
CA LEU A 17 -8.80 -0.28 14.92
C LEU A 17 -8.10 -1.62 15.12
N ARG A 18 -8.33 -2.47 14.13
CA ARG A 18 -7.91 -3.87 14.14
C ARG A 18 -7.10 -4.16 12.90
N LEU A 19 -6.18 -5.12 13.03
CA LEU A 19 -5.45 -5.67 11.91
C LEU A 19 -5.75 -7.17 11.80
N ARG A 20 -5.46 -7.70 10.62
CA ARG A 20 -5.55 -9.13 10.35
C ARG A 20 -4.21 -9.63 9.82
N LEU A 21 -3.71 -10.65 10.49
CA LEU A 21 -2.51 -11.36 10.10
C LEU A 21 -2.89 -12.59 9.25
N TYR A 22 -2.06 -12.93 8.28
CA TYR A 22 -2.19 -14.11 7.41
C TYR A 22 -0.83 -14.78 7.27
N LYS A 23 -0.78 -16.11 7.30
CA LYS A 23 0.45 -16.88 7.00
C LYS A 23 0.14 -18.26 6.41
N PRO A 24 1.04 -18.84 5.60
CA PRO A 24 1.01 -20.26 5.27
C PRO A 24 0.97 -21.10 6.55
N ALA A 25 0.13 -22.15 6.58
CA ALA A 25 0.04 -23.05 7.73
C ALA A 25 1.12 -24.15 7.73
N SER A 26 1.85 -24.33 6.62
CA SER A 26 3.01 -25.22 6.57
C SER A 26 4.16 -24.59 7.36
N PRO A 27 4.82 -25.32 8.27
CA PRO A 27 5.98 -24.79 8.98
C PRO A 27 7.13 -24.56 7.98
N SER A 28 7.55 -23.30 7.88
CA SER A 28 8.76 -22.94 7.16
C SER A 28 9.99 -23.24 8.00
N THR A 29 11.07 -23.71 7.37
CA THR A 29 12.38 -23.88 8.02
C THR A 29 13.12 -22.55 8.19
N THR A 30 12.68 -21.50 7.50
CA THR A 30 13.22 -20.13 7.59
C THR A 30 12.14 -19.15 8.03
N LYS A 31 12.54 -18.04 8.66
CA LYS A 31 11.64 -16.90 8.88
C LYS A 31 11.13 -16.37 7.52
N LEU A 32 9.92 -15.81 7.51
CA LEU A 32 9.21 -15.34 6.34
C LEU A 32 9.20 -13.81 6.29
N PRO A 33 9.35 -13.16 5.11
CA PRO A 33 9.21 -11.72 4.99
C PRO A 33 7.82 -11.24 5.39
N ILE A 34 7.73 -10.01 5.87
CA ILE A 34 6.49 -9.36 6.29
C ILE A 34 5.99 -8.45 5.17
N PHE A 35 4.74 -8.62 4.78
CA PHE A 35 4.03 -7.77 3.82
C PHE A 35 2.92 -7.01 4.51
N TYR A 36 3.12 -5.71 4.71
CA TYR A 36 2.12 -4.81 5.25
C TYR A 36 1.25 -4.29 4.10
N TYR A 37 0.03 -4.81 3.96
CA TYR A 37 -0.87 -4.53 2.83
C TYR A 37 -2.09 -3.70 3.23
N ILE A 38 -2.20 -2.52 2.63
CA ILE A 38 -3.25 -1.53 2.87
C ILE A 38 -4.24 -1.57 1.71
N HIS A 39 -5.52 -1.76 2.00
CA HIS A 39 -6.55 -1.91 0.96
C HIS A 39 -6.89 -0.59 0.26
N GLY A 40 -7.37 -0.69 -0.98
CA GLY A 40 -7.98 0.41 -1.73
C GLY A 40 -9.39 0.79 -1.28
N GLY A 41 -10.01 1.71 -2.04
CA GLY A 41 -11.38 2.19 -1.79
C GLY A 41 -11.51 3.72 -1.62
N GLY A 42 -10.62 4.52 -2.21
CA GLY A 42 -10.75 5.98 -2.25
C GLY A 42 -10.84 6.65 -0.87
N PHE A 43 -10.22 6.05 0.16
CA PHE A 43 -10.31 6.40 1.59
C PHE A 43 -11.71 6.39 2.23
N CYS A 44 -12.77 6.23 1.45
CA CYS A 44 -14.16 6.37 1.91
C CYS A 44 -14.89 5.03 2.05
N ILE A 45 -14.38 3.97 1.41
CA ILE A 45 -14.95 2.62 1.45
C ILE A 45 -13.83 1.58 1.58
N GLY A 46 -14.19 0.35 1.94
CA GLY A 46 -13.26 -0.77 2.12
C GLY A 46 -13.23 -1.30 3.56
N SER A 47 -12.58 -2.46 3.72
CA SER A 47 -12.12 -2.99 5.01
C SER A 47 -11.15 -4.14 4.74
N ARG A 48 -10.20 -4.40 5.65
CA ARG A 48 -9.38 -5.63 5.68
C ARG A 48 -10.20 -6.93 5.62
N THR A 49 -11.50 -6.87 5.92
CA THR A 49 -12.43 -8.02 5.91
C THR A 49 -13.21 -8.20 4.61
N TRP A 50 -13.11 -7.28 3.65
CA TRP A 50 -13.79 -7.42 2.36
C TRP A 50 -13.28 -8.64 1.58
N PRO A 51 -14.15 -9.43 0.91
CA PRO A 51 -13.74 -10.68 0.26
C PRO A 51 -12.63 -10.52 -0.78
N ASN A 52 -12.62 -9.45 -1.58
CA ASN A 52 -11.56 -9.19 -2.55
C ASN A 52 -10.20 -8.93 -1.87
N CYS A 53 -10.18 -8.08 -0.85
CA CYS A 53 -8.99 -7.74 -0.07
C CYS A 53 -8.45 -8.97 0.67
N GLN A 54 -9.35 -9.75 1.29
CA GLN A 54 -9.03 -10.96 2.02
C GLN A 54 -8.49 -12.07 1.09
N ASN A 55 -9.08 -12.26 -0.09
CA ASN A 55 -8.61 -13.22 -1.08
C ASN A 55 -7.24 -12.83 -1.64
N TYR A 56 -6.99 -11.53 -1.86
CA TYR A 56 -5.68 -11.03 -2.28
C TYR A 56 -4.61 -11.24 -1.19
N CYS A 57 -4.92 -10.98 0.08
CA CYS A 57 -4.03 -11.29 1.21
C CYS A 57 -3.68 -12.79 1.27
N PHE A 58 -4.66 -13.68 1.06
CA PHE A 58 -4.41 -15.13 1.01
C PHE A 58 -3.51 -15.51 -0.17
N LYS A 59 -3.70 -14.90 -1.34
CA LYS A 59 -2.88 -15.14 -2.54
C LYS A 59 -1.43 -14.69 -2.32
N LEU A 60 -1.22 -13.47 -1.81
CA LEU A 60 0.10 -12.96 -1.39
C LEU A 60 0.79 -13.90 -0.39
N ALA A 61 0.10 -14.32 0.68
CA ALA A 61 0.66 -15.19 1.71
C ALA A 61 1.20 -16.51 1.12
N LEU A 62 0.43 -17.13 0.21
CA LEU A 62 0.80 -18.40 -0.42
C LEU A 62 1.92 -18.26 -1.44
N ASP A 63 1.81 -17.32 -2.39
CA ASP A 63 2.72 -17.26 -3.53
C ASP A 63 4.11 -16.72 -3.16
N LEU A 64 4.14 -15.75 -2.23
CA LEU A 64 5.38 -15.12 -1.73
C LEU A 64 5.99 -15.88 -0.54
N GLN A 65 5.26 -16.84 0.06
CA GLN A 65 5.60 -17.44 1.35
C GLN A 65 5.88 -16.35 2.41
N ALA A 66 4.91 -15.47 2.62
CA ALA A 66 5.06 -14.27 3.44
C ALA A 66 4.02 -14.21 4.57
N VAL A 67 4.34 -13.47 5.63
CA VAL A 67 3.35 -13.05 6.63
C VAL A 67 2.71 -11.76 6.15
N ILE A 68 1.40 -11.77 5.92
CA ILE A 68 0.67 -10.56 5.49
C ILE A 68 0.02 -9.92 6.71
N ILE A 69 0.12 -8.59 6.80
CA ILE A 69 -0.50 -7.77 7.84
C ILE A 69 -1.39 -6.76 7.14
N SER A 70 -2.71 -6.87 7.32
CA SER A 70 -3.67 -5.92 6.73
C SER A 70 -4.43 -5.18 7.83
N PRO A 71 -4.17 -3.87 8.03
CA PRO A 71 -4.86 -3.03 9.00
C PRO A 71 -6.23 -2.57 8.46
N ASP A 72 -7.15 -2.21 9.36
CA ASP A 72 -8.13 -1.17 9.05
C ASP A 72 -7.47 0.21 9.15
N TYR A 73 -8.03 1.17 8.43
CA TYR A 73 -7.81 2.60 8.65
C TYR A 73 -9.16 3.31 8.72
N ARG A 74 -9.27 4.42 9.46
CA ARG A 74 -10.52 5.18 9.57
C ARG A 74 -10.91 5.78 8.22
N LEU A 75 -12.19 5.66 7.89
CA LEU A 75 -12.72 6.09 6.60
C LEU A 75 -13.20 7.55 6.63
N ALA A 76 -13.07 8.21 5.49
CA ALA A 76 -13.67 9.50 5.18
C ALA A 76 -15.13 9.32 4.68
N PRO A 77 -16.02 10.33 4.81
CA PRO A 77 -15.77 11.70 5.27
C PRO A 77 -15.74 11.90 6.79
N GLU A 78 -16.10 10.90 7.59
CA GLU A 78 -16.13 10.98 9.06
C GLU A 78 -14.73 11.24 9.63
N ASN A 79 -13.70 10.59 9.05
CA ASN A 79 -12.31 10.71 9.44
C ASN A 79 -11.47 11.07 8.20
N ARG A 80 -11.41 12.38 7.91
CA ARG A 80 -10.60 12.93 6.82
C ARG A 80 -9.10 12.68 7.05
N LEU A 81 -8.34 12.64 5.97
CA LEU A 81 -6.88 12.70 5.97
C LEU A 81 -6.43 13.89 6.85
N PRO A 82 -5.41 13.71 7.71
CA PRO A 82 -4.42 12.63 7.69
C PRO A 82 -4.83 11.32 8.39
N ALA A 83 -6.03 11.18 8.96
CA ALA A 83 -6.41 10.06 9.84
C ALA A 83 -6.00 8.66 9.30
N ALA A 84 -6.35 8.32 8.06
CA ALA A 84 -6.00 7.03 7.48
C ALA A 84 -4.48 6.77 7.34
N ILE A 85 -3.68 7.82 7.17
CA ILE A 85 -2.20 7.76 7.09
C ILE A 85 -1.60 7.66 8.49
N GLU A 86 -2.21 8.29 9.49
CA GLU A 86 -1.86 8.12 10.89
C GLU A 86 -2.15 6.70 11.38
N ASP A 87 -3.31 6.14 11.02
CA ASP A 87 -3.70 4.77 11.38
C ASP A 87 -2.76 3.73 10.77
N GLY A 88 -2.40 3.89 9.48
CA GLY A 88 -1.36 3.09 8.85
C GLY A 88 0.00 3.21 9.57
N TYR A 89 0.39 4.43 9.96
CA TYR A 89 1.63 4.63 10.70
C TYR A 89 1.57 3.99 12.10
N MET A 90 0.44 4.06 12.79
CA MET A 90 0.24 3.44 14.10
C MET A 90 0.25 1.91 14.03
N ALA A 91 -0.29 1.29 12.98
CA ALA A 91 -0.18 -0.15 12.78
C ALA A 91 1.25 -0.59 12.36
N VAL A 92 2.03 0.24 11.65
CA VAL A 92 3.49 0.02 11.48
C VAL A 92 4.23 0.16 12.82
N LYS A 93 3.84 1.11 13.68
CA LYS A 93 4.41 1.24 15.04
C LYS A 93 4.04 0.07 15.95
N TRP A 94 2.84 -0.47 15.83
CA TRP A 94 2.46 -1.72 16.49
C TRP A 94 3.37 -2.88 16.03
N LEU A 95 3.65 -3.00 14.73
CA LEU A 95 4.56 -4.02 14.21
C LEU A 95 5.99 -3.84 14.75
N GLN A 96 6.47 -2.60 14.81
CA GLN A 96 7.77 -2.26 15.41
C GLN A 96 7.80 -2.66 16.90
N ALA A 97 6.71 -2.44 17.64
CA ALA A 97 6.62 -2.86 19.04
C ALA A 97 6.65 -4.39 19.19
N GLN A 98 5.99 -5.16 18.30
CA GLN A 98 6.09 -6.63 18.29
C GLN A 98 7.54 -7.13 18.04
N ALA A 99 8.30 -6.41 17.21
CA ALA A 99 9.70 -6.74 16.92
C ALA A 99 10.64 -6.54 18.13
N MET A 100 10.28 -5.65 19.05
CA MET A 100 11.11 -5.20 20.18
C MET A 100 10.60 -5.66 21.55
N SER A 101 9.44 -6.31 21.63
CA SER A 101 8.82 -6.74 22.89
C SER A 101 9.54 -7.95 23.50
N GLU A 102 9.69 -7.95 24.82
CA GLU A 102 10.11 -9.12 25.60
C GLU A 102 9.01 -10.20 25.67
N GLU A 103 7.75 -9.78 25.55
CA GLU A 103 6.57 -10.65 25.44
C GLU A 103 5.82 -10.33 24.12
N PRO A 104 6.28 -10.83 22.97
CA PRO A 104 5.63 -10.57 21.69
C PRO A 104 4.57 -11.63 21.34
N ASP A 105 3.70 -11.34 20.37
CA ASP A 105 2.75 -12.32 19.83
C ASP A 105 3.47 -13.43 19.05
N THR A 106 3.66 -14.58 19.69
CA THR A 106 4.33 -15.76 19.12
C THR A 106 3.71 -16.25 17.82
N TRP A 107 2.42 -15.97 17.56
CA TRP A 107 1.81 -16.27 16.26
C TRP A 107 2.55 -15.56 15.12
N LEU A 108 3.07 -14.34 15.38
CA LEU A 108 3.85 -13.53 14.46
C LEU A 108 5.36 -13.79 14.61
N THR A 109 5.91 -13.65 15.81
CA THR A 109 7.37 -13.65 16.00
C THR A 109 8.04 -14.99 15.74
N ASP A 110 7.36 -16.12 15.94
CA ASP A 110 7.93 -17.45 15.65
C ASP A 110 8.20 -17.64 14.15
N VAL A 111 7.47 -16.93 13.28
CA VAL A 111 7.52 -17.12 11.82
C VAL A 111 8.07 -15.93 11.04
N ALA A 112 8.00 -14.70 11.56
CA ALA A 112 8.29 -13.49 10.80
C ALA A 112 9.77 -13.05 10.86
N ASP A 113 10.28 -12.57 9.73
CA ASP A 113 11.58 -11.90 9.59
C ASP A 113 11.37 -10.38 9.62
N PHE A 114 11.63 -9.77 10.78
CA PHE A 114 11.48 -8.33 10.97
C PHE A 114 12.57 -7.50 10.27
N SER A 115 13.60 -8.13 9.70
CA SER A 115 14.56 -7.44 8.82
C SER A 115 14.03 -7.24 7.40
N LYS A 116 12.91 -7.90 7.04
CA LYS A 116 12.35 -7.93 5.67
C LYS A 116 10.89 -7.50 5.67
N VAL A 117 10.65 -6.20 5.83
CA VAL A 117 9.31 -5.60 5.87
C VAL A 117 9.04 -4.80 4.60
N PHE A 118 8.02 -5.21 3.86
CA PHE A 118 7.55 -4.55 2.63
C PHE A 118 6.22 -3.86 2.90
N ILE A 119 6.11 -2.57 2.60
CA ILE A 119 4.85 -1.80 2.69
C ILE A 119 4.23 -1.75 1.29
N SER A 120 2.95 -2.12 1.19
CA SER A 120 2.22 -2.22 -0.07
C SER A 120 0.76 -1.78 0.09
N GLY A 121 0.11 -1.46 -1.02
CA GLY A 121 -1.32 -1.21 -1.05
C GLY A 121 -1.82 -0.89 -2.45
N ASP A 122 -3.12 -1.04 -2.67
CA ASP A 122 -3.77 -0.69 -3.94
C ASP A 122 -4.56 0.61 -3.81
N SER A 123 -4.72 1.37 -4.90
CA SER A 123 -5.56 2.58 -4.92
C SER A 123 -5.18 3.57 -3.79
N ALA A 124 -6.15 3.97 -2.95
CA ALA A 124 -5.93 4.76 -1.73
C ALA A 124 -4.89 4.12 -0.78
N GLY A 125 -4.87 2.80 -0.61
CA GLY A 125 -3.87 2.10 0.18
C GLY A 125 -2.45 2.23 -0.38
N GLY A 126 -2.30 2.33 -1.70
CA GLY A 126 -1.02 2.65 -2.35
C GLY A 126 -0.54 4.07 -2.05
N ASN A 127 -1.46 5.05 -1.98
CA ASN A 127 -1.15 6.40 -1.53
C ASN A 127 -0.75 6.42 -0.03
N ILE A 128 -1.42 5.65 0.83
CA ILE A 128 -1.01 5.51 2.23
C ILE A 128 0.39 4.90 2.31
N ALA A 129 0.64 3.79 1.61
CA ALA A 129 1.96 3.13 1.56
C ALA A 129 3.08 4.09 1.14
N HIS A 130 2.85 4.90 0.10
CA HIS A 130 3.76 5.98 -0.30
C HIS A 130 3.99 7.00 0.83
N ASN A 131 2.92 7.52 1.43
CA ASN A 131 3.03 8.48 2.53
C ASN A 131 3.73 7.90 3.77
N LEU A 132 3.64 6.59 4.03
CA LEU A 132 4.39 5.92 5.08
C LEU A 132 5.89 5.88 4.76
N ALA A 133 6.29 5.44 3.56
CA ALA A 133 7.68 5.49 3.11
C ALA A 133 8.26 6.92 3.18
N VAL A 134 7.49 7.90 2.69
CA VAL A 134 7.86 9.34 2.73
C VAL A 134 7.84 9.91 4.15
N ARG A 135 7.06 9.37 5.09
CA ARG A 135 7.12 9.78 6.52
C ARG A 135 8.36 9.23 7.23
N LEU A 136 9.03 8.23 6.65
CA LEU A 136 10.23 7.61 7.22
C LEU A 136 11.56 8.32 6.80
N GLY A 137 11.54 9.34 5.90
CA GLY A 137 12.67 10.30 5.64
C GLY A 137 12.23 11.62 4.92
N ALA A 138 12.90 12.81 5.03
CA ALA A 138 12.40 14.17 4.59
C ALA A 138 13.38 15.09 3.78
N VAL A 139 13.06 16.20 3.01
CA VAL A 139 12.03 17.29 3.06
C VAL A 139 11.44 17.80 1.67
N LYS A 140 11.41 19.11 1.25
CA LYS A 140 10.33 19.70 0.35
C LYS A 140 10.60 20.51 -0.98
N SER A 141 9.73 20.34 -2.02
CA SER A 141 9.38 21.19 -3.23
C SER A 141 8.41 20.43 -4.23
N LYS A 142 8.00 20.89 -5.45
CA LYS A 142 7.10 22.02 -5.85
C LYS A 142 6.80 22.17 -7.40
N SER A 143 5.81 21.49 -8.05
CA SER A 143 5.08 21.96 -9.29
C SER A 143 4.03 20.98 -9.89
N GLU A 144 2.72 21.31 -9.87
CA GLU A 144 1.70 20.70 -10.75
C GLU A 144 0.63 21.73 -11.16
N ALA A 145 0.19 21.66 -12.43
CA ALA A 145 -0.94 22.39 -12.99
C ALA A 145 -1.46 21.64 -14.23
N GLU A 146 -2.79 21.46 -14.32
CA GLU A 146 -3.61 21.12 -15.51
C GLU A 146 -3.72 19.63 -15.96
N GLY A 147 -4.98 19.16 -16.15
CA GLY A 147 -5.34 17.83 -16.70
C GLY A 147 -6.88 17.61 -16.89
N PRO A 148 -7.38 16.78 -17.85
CA PRO A 148 -8.76 16.84 -18.38
C PRO A 148 -9.69 15.61 -18.13
N LYS A 149 -11.00 15.74 -18.42
CA LYS A 149 -12.12 15.28 -17.54
C LYS A 149 -12.87 13.96 -17.80
N GLU A 150 -12.77 13.27 -18.94
CA GLU A 150 -13.88 12.37 -19.40
C GLU A 150 -13.59 10.85 -19.36
N ALA A 151 -13.89 10.15 -18.24
CA ALA A 151 -13.68 8.70 -18.14
C ALA A 151 -14.55 7.96 -17.09
N PHE A 152 -14.33 6.65 -16.86
CA PHE A 152 -15.10 5.83 -15.89
C PHE A 152 -14.83 6.21 -14.43
N LEU A 153 -13.55 6.21 -14.03
CA LEU A 153 -13.06 7.03 -12.91
C LEU A 153 -12.79 8.43 -13.49
N ASN A 154 -13.85 9.15 -13.86
CA ASN A 154 -13.71 10.54 -14.30
C ASN A 154 -13.17 11.41 -13.15
N TRP A 155 -12.72 12.60 -13.54
CA TRP A 155 -12.29 13.61 -12.59
C TRP A 155 -13.39 14.02 -11.63
N GLU A 156 -14.69 13.92 -11.95
CA GLU A 156 -15.75 14.19 -10.95
C GLU A 156 -15.72 13.16 -9.81
N LEU A 157 -15.58 11.87 -10.12
CA LEU A 157 -15.52 10.80 -9.12
C LEU A 157 -14.22 10.89 -8.29
N ILE A 158 -13.09 11.16 -8.95
CA ILE A 158 -11.78 11.34 -8.32
C ILE A 158 -11.76 12.59 -7.44
N ASP A 159 -12.24 13.73 -7.94
CA ASP A 159 -12.39 14.99 -7.20
C ASP A 159 -13.35 14.81 -6.03
N ARG A 160 -14.45 14.06 -6.19
CA ARG A 160 -15.36 13.73 -5.07
C ARG A 160 -14.69 12.87 -4.01
N PHE A 161 -13.93 11.83 -4.36
CA PHE A 161 -13.16 11.08 -3.38
C PHE A 161 -12.16 11.98 -2.66
N TRP A 162 -11.38 12.80 -3.39
CA TRP A 162 -10.41 13.70 -2.76
C TRP A 162 -11.09 14.77 -1.89
N ARG A 163 -12.15 15.44 -2.34
CA ARG A 163 -12.93 16.41 -1.54
C ARG A 163 -13.57 15.82 -0.28
N LEU A 164 -13.92 14.53 -0.30
CA LEU A 164 -14.39 13.83 0.90
C LEU A 164 -13.22 13.44 1.81
N SER A 165 -12.04 13.15 1.25
CA SER A 165 -10.86 12.65 1.97
C SER A 165 -9.97 13.74 2.56
N ILE A 166 -9.76 14.87 1.89
CA ILE A 166 -8.81 15.92 2.31
C ILE A 166 -9.37 16.81 3.44
N PRO A 167 -8.51 17.55 4.17
CA PRO A 167 -8.97 18.56 5.14
C PRO A 167 -9.91 19.60 4.50
N ILE A 168 -10.83 20.14 5.29
CA ILE A 168 -11.82 21.11 4.80
C ILE A 168 -11.11 22.40 4.39
N GLY A 169 -11.28 22.81 3.12
CA GLY A 169 -10.64 23.98 2.53
C GLY A 169 -9.41 23.69 1.66
N GLU A 170 -8.88 22.46 1.70
CA GLU A 170 -7.74 22.03 0.89
C GLU A 170 -8.15 21.56 -0.52
N THR A 171 -7.15 21.37 -1.39
CA THR A 171 -7.31 20.91 -2.78
C THR A 171 -6.55 19.61 -3.06
N THR A 172 -6.63 19.09 -4.28
CA THR A 172 -5.82 17.94 -4.72
C THR A 172 -4.31 18.20 -4.75
N ASP A 173 -3.86 19.45 -4.58
CA ASP A 173 -2.45 19.82 -4.42
C ASP A 173 -1.92 19.61 -2.99
N HIS A 174 -2.80 19.22 -2.06
CA HIS A 174 -2.40 18.92 -0.69
C HIS A 174 -1.32 17.81 -0.67
N PRO A 175 -0.23 17.93 0.12
CA PRO A 175 0.93 17.04 0.02
C PRO A 175 0.66 15.54 0.22
N LEU A 176 -0.43 15.18 0.91
CA LEU A 176 -0.84 13.79 1.10
C LEU A 176 -1.46 13.18 -0.17
N VAL A 177 -2.05 14.01 -1.03
CA VAL A 177 -2.71 13.64 -2.31
C VAL A 177 -1.72 13.64 -3.47
N ASN A 178 -0.75 14.55 -3.40
CA ASN A 178 0.12 14.91 -4.50
C ASN A 178 1.57 14.98 -4.01
N PRO A 179 2.44 14.01 -4.34
CA PRO A 179 3.82 14.01 -3.86
C PRO A 179 4.69 15.12 -4.47
N PHE A 180 4.37 15.62 -5.68
CA PHE A 180 5.18 16.62 -6.39
C PHE A 180 4.52 18.01 -6.48
N GLY A 181 3.31 18.15 -5.97
CA GLY A 181 2.53 19.40 -5.95
C GLY A 181 3.23 20.60 -5.32
N PRO A 182 2.67 21.81 -5.47
CA PRO A 182 3.31 23.06 -5.05
C PRO A 182 3.59 23.15 -3.53
N GLN A 183 2.85 22.42 -2.70
CA GLN A 183 3.06 22.35 -1.26
C GLN A 183 3.94 21.16 -0.83
N SER A 184 4.33 20.32 -1.77
CA SER A 184 4.72 18.91 -1.53
C SER A 184 6.23 18.72 -1.41
N ARG A 185 6.68 17.46 -1.50
CA ARG A 185 8.02 17.04 -1.12
C ARG A 185 8.92 16.85 -2.35
N SER A 186 10.14 17.41 -2.33
CA SER A 186 11.17 16.87 -3.21
C SER A 186 11.53 15.52 -2.64
N LEU A 187 11.49 14.49 -3.48
CA LEU A 187 11.88 13.14 -3.08
C LEU A 187 13.36 12.85 -3.45
N GLU A 188 14.01 13.80 -4.13
CA GLU A 188 15.42 13.76 -4.51
C GLU A 188 16.40 13.59 -3.34
N PRO A 189 16.33 14.37 -2.23
CA PRO A 189 17.32 14.26 -1.14
C PRO A 189 17.07 13.07 -0.20
N LEU A 190 16.04 12.27 -0.46
CA LEU A 190 15.64 11.16 0.41
C LEU A 190 16.42 9.91 0.03
N ASP A 191 16.86 9.14 1.02
CA ASP A 191 17.01 7.71 0.79
C ASP A 191 15.62 7.09 0.82
N LEU A 192 15.26 6.37 -0.25
CA LEU A 192 14.00 5.64 -0.37
C LEU A 192 14.36 4.20 -0.66
N ASP A 193 13.77 3.28 0.11
CA ASP A 193 13.81 1.86 -0.19
C ASP A 193 13.32 1.60 -1.63
N PRO A 194 13.78 0.53 -2.29
CA PRO A 194 13.33 0.20 -3.64
C PRO A 194 11.80 0.15 -3.76
N ILE A 195 11.25 0.69 -4.84
CA ILE A 195 9.79 0.77 -5.06
C ILE A 195 9.38 0.08 -6.35
N LEU A 196 8.49 -0.91 -6.23
CA LEU A 196 7.77 -1.49 -7.36
C LEU A 196 6.45 -0.73 -7.59
N VAL A 197 6.34 -0.03 -8.71
CA VAL A 197 5.14 0.68 -9.16
C VAL A 197 4.44 -0.15 -10.24
N VAL A 198 3.20 -0.57 -9.98
CA VAL A 198 2.42 -1.43 -10.87
C VAL A 198 1.17 -0.71 -11.32
N MET A 199 0.90 -0.74 -12.63
CA MET A 199 -0.25 -0.07 -13.21
C MET A 199 -0.99 -0.92 -14.25
N GLY A 200 -2.30 -0.75 -14.34
CA GLY A 200 -3.08 -1.24 -15.49
C GLY A 200 -3.06 -0.22 -16.62
N GLY A 201 -2.81 -0.66 -17.86
CA GLY A 201 -2.70 0.23 -19.02
C GLY A 201 -4.00 0.90 -19.46
N SER A 202 -5.14 0.48 -18.90
CA SER A 202 -6.46 1.12 -19.04
C SER A 202 -6.86 1.90 -17.77
N ASP A 203 -5.96 2.05 -16.79
CA ASP A 203 -6.19 2.89 -15.61
C ASP A 203 -6.06 4.39 -15.97
N LEU A 204 -6.86 5.21 -15.32
CA LEU A 204 -6.98 6.64 -15.57
C LEU A 204 -5.99 7.46 -14.74
N LEU A 205 -5.38 6.83 -13.73
CA LEU A 205 -4.26 7.38 -12.99
C LEU A 205 -2.90 6.92 -13.55
N LYS A 206 -2.87 6.20 -14.68
CA LYS A 206 -1.63 5.59 -15.19
C LYS A 206 -0.54 6.59 -15.51
N ASP A 207 -0.88 7.70 -16.15
CA ASP A 207 0.10 8.73 -16.52
C ASP A 207 0.68 9.39 -15.26
N ARG A 208 -0.10 9.46 -14.17
CA ARG A 208 0.35 9.95 -12.86
C ARG A 208 1.26 8.94 -12.15
N ALA A 209 0.94 7.65 -12.19
CA ALA A 209 1.79 6.58 -11.65
C ALA A 209 3.12 6.47 -12.42
N LYS A 210 3.07 6.70 -13.74
CA LYS A 210 4.24 6.75 -14.62
C LYS A 210 5.11 7.98 -14.38
N ASP A 211 4.54 9.18 -14.35
CA ASP A 211 5.26 10.41 -14.00
C ASP A 211 5.92 10.31 -12.61
N TYR A 212 5.22 9.71 -11.64
CA TYR A 212 5.78 9.38 -10.33
C TYR A 212 7.01 8.48 -10.41
N ALA A 213 6.92 7.36 -11.14
CA ALA A 213 8.06 6.46 -11.30
C ALA A 213 9.23 7.14 -12.04
N GLU A 214 8.94 7.82 -13.16
CA GLU A 214 9.96 8.51 -13.96
C GLU A 214 10.68 9.62 -13.20
N ARG A 215 9.99 10.41 -12.37
CA ARG A 215 10.63 11.46 -11.55
C ARG A 215 11.57 10.87 -10.52
N LEU A 216 11.14 9.82 -9.83
CA LEU A 216 11.98 9.11 -8.87
C LEU A 216 13.19 8.45 -9.54
N GLN A 217 13.02 7.84 -10.73
CA GLN A 217 14.14 7.30 -11.54
C GLN A 217 15.12 8.39 -11.98
N LYS A 218 14.64 9.58 -12.39
CA LYS A 218 15.47 10.74 -12.73
C LYS A 218 16.31 11.24 -11.54
N TRP A 219 15.81 11.04 -10.32
CA TRP A 219 16.53 11.29 -9.06
C TRP A 219 17.37 10.10 -8.56
N GLY A 220 17.62 9.10 -9.42
CA GLY A 220 18.48 7.95 -9.13
C GLY A 220 17.90 6.96 -8.10
N LYS A 221 16.59 7.01 -7.84
CA LYS A 221 15.93 6.04 -6.93
C LYS A 221 15.72 4.69 -7.63
N ASP A 222 15.79 3.62 -6.87
CA ASP A 222 15.58 2.25 -7.33
C ASP A 222 14.08 1.97 -7.53
N ILE A 223 13.56 2.33 -8.70
CA ILE A 223 12.14 2.20 -9.04
C ILE A 223 11.97 1.26 -10.22
N GLN A 224 11.18 0.21 -10.02
CA GLN A 224 10.69 -0.64 -11.09
C GLN A 224 9.25 -0.23 -11.44
N TYR A 225 9.03 0.27 -12.66
CA TYR A 225 7.67 0.52 -13.19
C TYR A 225 7.24 -0.63 -14.09
N VAL A 226 6.02 -1.14 -13.89
CA VAL A 226 5.42 -2.20 -14.70
C VAL A 226 3.99 -1.84 -15.06
N GLU A 227 3.71 -1.77 -16.37
CA GLU A 227 2.37 -1.54 -16.91
C GLU A 227 1.81 -2.83 -17.53
N PHE A 228 0.59 -3.18 -17.16
CA PHE A 228 -0.15 -4.33 -17.70
C PHE A 228 -1.15 -3.85 -18.74
N GLU A 229 -0.83 -4.02 -20.02
CA GLU A 229 -1.66 -3.56 -21.14
C GLU A 229 -3.12 -4.05 -21.04
N GLY A 230 -4.06 -3.16 -21.37
CA GLY A 230 -5.50 -3.43 -21.31
C GLY A 230 -6.11 -3.54 -19.90
N GLN A 231 -5.30 -3.73 -18.84
CA GLN A 231 -5.84 -3.96 -17.49
C GLN A 231 -6.41 -2.69 -16.84
N GLN A 232 -7.48 -2.87 -16.07
CA GLN A 232 -8.20 -1.81 -15.37
C GLN A 232 -7.70 -1.61 -13.93
N HIS A 233 -8.18 -0.55 -13.27
CA HIS A 233 -7.90 -0.28 -11.86
C HIS A 233 -8.22 -1.50 -10.98
N GLY A 234 -7.25 -1.94 -10.17
CA GLY A 234 -7.43 -3.06 -9.25
C GLY A 234 -7.65 -4.43 -9.92
N PHE A 235 -7.25 -4.64 -11.19
CA PHE A 235 -7.47 -5.90 -11.92
C PHE A 235 -7.11 -7.17 -11.11
N PHE A 236 -6.04 -7.10 -10.31
CA PHE A 236 -5.55 -8.20 -9.47
C PHE A 236 -6.33 -8.44 -8.18
N THR A 237 -7.05 -7.44 -7.65
CA THR A 237 -8.00 -7.64 -6.52
C THR A 237 -9.38 -8.06 -7.02
N ILE A 238 -9.77 -7.61 -8.22
CA ILE A 238 -11.03 -7.97 -8.88
C ILE A 238 -10.99 -9.42 -9.38
N ASN A 239 -9.92 -9.83 -10.07
CA ASN A 239 -9.73 -11.20 -10.55
C ASN A 239 -8.31 -11.73 -10.21
N PRO A 240 -8.09 -12.20 -8.97
CA PRO A 240 -6.78 -12.65 -8.49
C PRO A 240 -6.27 -13.95 -9.14
N ASN A 241 -7.11 -14.64 -9.90
CA ASN A 241 -6.76 -15.86 -10.65
C ASN A 241 -6.59 -15.61 -12.15
N SER A 242 -6.63 -14.34 -12.59
CA SER A 242 -6.35 -13.98 -13.98
C SER A 242 -4.87 -14.20 -14.33
N GLU A 243 -4.59 -14.35 -15.63
CA GLU A 243 -3.21 -14.44 -16.12
C GLU A 243 -2.39 -13.17 -15.76
N PRO A 244 -2.89 -11.93 -15.99
CA PRO A 244 -2.20 -10.72 -15.54
C PRO A 244 -1.93 -10.69 -14.02
N ALA A 245 -2.88 -11.13 -13.18
CA ALA A 245 -2.66 -11.20 -11.73
C ALA A 245 -1.58 -12.24 -11.35
N THR A 246 -1.50 -13.34 -12.12
CA THR A 246 -0.48 -14.38 -11.94
C THR A 246 0.91 -13.88 -12.38
N GLN A 247 0.99 -13.16 -13.51
CA GLN A 247 2.21 -12.51 -13.98
C GLN A 247 2.70 -11.44 -12.99
N LEU A 248 1.80 -10.58 -12.49
CA LEU A 248 2.08 -9.61 -11.43
C LEU A 248 2.71 -10.28 -10.20
N MET A 249 2.18 -11.42 -9.76
CA MET A 249 2.74 -12.11 -8.60
C MET A 249 4.17 -12.60 -8.82
N GLN A 250 4.53 -13.04 -10.04
CA GLN A 250 5.92 -13.40 -10.35
C GLN A 250 6.83 -12.17 -10.31
N ILE A 251 6.36 -11.00 -10.78
CA ILE A 251 7.11 -9.75 -10.72
C ILE A 251 7.34 -9.31 -9.26
N ILE A 252 6.30 -9.34 -8.41
CA ILE A 252 6.43 -9.06 -6.98
C ILE A 252 7.42 -10.03 -6.33
N LYS A 253 7.35 -11.32 -6.67
CA LYS A 253 8.27 -12.34 -6.14
C LYS A 253 9.72 -12.10 -6.55
N THR A 254 9.99 -11.79 -7.81
CA THR A 254 11.33 -11.45 -8.30
C THR A 254 11.86 -10.21 -7.57
N PHE A 255 11.06 -9.14 -7.51
CA PHE A 255 11.42 -7.91 -6.80
C PHE A 255 11.76 -8.18 -5.32
N VAL A 256 10.94 -8.95 -4.60
CA VAL A 256 11.24 -9.34 -3.21
C VAL A 256 12.58 -10.06 -3.12
N VAL A 257 12.84 -11.05 -3.97
CA VAL A 257 14.09 -11.82 -3.93
C VAL A 257 15.30 -10.93 -4.21
N GLU A 258 15.21 -10.04 -5.20
CA GLU A 258 16.28 -9.11 -5.59
C GLU A 258 16.57 -8.03 -4.53
N LYS A 259 15.57 -7.60 -3.75
CA LYS A 259 15.71 -6.55 -2.73
C LYS A 259 15.77 -7.09 -1.29
N SER A 260 15.80 -8.41 -1.10
CA SER A 260 15.94 -9.09 0.20
C SER A 260 17.36 -9.61 0.50
N THR A 261 18.34 -9.26 -0.34
CA THR A 261 19.75 -9.67 -0.26
C THR A 261 20.66 -8.50 0.06
#